data_AF-A0A1M5HJC6-F1
#
_entry.id   AF-A0A1M5HJC6-F1
#
_cell.length_a   1.000
_cell.length_b   1.000
_cell.length_c   1.000
_cell.angle_alpha   90.00
_cell.angle_beta   90.00
_cell.angle_gamma   90.00
#
_symmetry.space_group_name_H-M   'P 1'
#
loop_
_entity.id
_entity.type
_entity.pdbx_description
1 polymer ?
#
loop_
_entity_poly.entity_id
_entity_poly.type
_entity_poly.pdbx_seq_one_letter_code
_entity_poly.pdbx_strand_id
1 'polypeptide(L)'
;MNKLHHLIMLSLVLSLFSCTSKNANTSDNLQAGVSHPEWSRNAVIYEVNLRQYTNEGTIKAFQNHLPQLKELGVDILWFMPINPISELNRKGKLGSYYAVKNYKEVNPEFGTIADFKEVVKKAHELGFKVILDWVANHTGCDNVWLKQHPDWYMKDSLGKVVSPFNWTDTYKLDYSKKEMRAAMIDAMKFWIKECDIDGYRCDVAFEVPTDFWNDARKELDSIKPVFMLAEAEKPELNEKAFDMSYNWPLKDVMNKIAKGPKEADKAQYVHKKEKADSSAKTMNAAEELDKLLAHQDSVFPKDAYLMNHITNHDLNSWEGTEFDRLGDGVRTFAILTYTLKGMPLIYTGQEVGMNRAFKFFEKDKAPDWTKNETFAFYKKLNELKHSQPALAAGIKGGEMVRYITESPNAYVFARKLPSSEVLVYLNLSKDPVNLSFKKETPKGEYTNFFTGKKESLPTTLASWEYKVYVK
;
A
#
# COMPACT_ATOMS: atom_id res chain seq x y z
N MET A 1 3.45 -49.58 62.49
CA MET A 1 4.19 -48.58 63.29
C MET A 1 5.53 -48.32 62.63
N ASN A 2 5.92 -47.05 62.56
CA ASN A 2 7.29 -46.50 62.47
C ASN A 2 8.49 -47.39 62.04
N LYS A 3 9.17 -46.92 60.97
CA LYS A 3 10.60 -46.49 60.93
C LYS A 3 11.71 -47.58 60.95
N LEU A 4 12.92 -47.38 60.39
CA LEU A 4 13.50 -46.36 59.48
C LEU A 4 14.97 -46.74 59.15
N HIS A 5 15.34 -46.88 57.85
CA HIS A 5 16.71 -46.70 57.29
C HIS A 5 17.80 -47.72 57.78
N HIS A 6 19.00 -47.93 57.21
CA HIS A 6 19.80 -47.53 56.02
C HIS A 6 20.97 -48.58 55.91
N LEU A 7 21.88 -48.70 54.93
CA LEU A 7 22.07 -48.36 53.49
C LEU A 7 23.47 -48.97 53.08
N ILE A 8 23.93 -48.85 51.81
CA ILE A 8 25.35 -49.04 51.36
C ILE A 8 25.83 -50.51 51.29
N MET A 9 26.49 -51.04 50.25
CA MET A 9 26.80 -50.61 48.87
C MET A 9 27.08 -51.88 48.02
N LEU A 10 26.77 -51.87 46.71
CA LEU A 10 27.64 -52.48 45.69
C LEU A 10 27.33 -51.86 44.32
N SER A 11 28.33 -51.75 43.44
CA SER A 11 28.26 -51.04 42.16
C SER A 11 29.04 -51.79 41.07
N LEU A 12 28.89 -51.34 39.80
CA LEU A 12 29.53 -51.83 38.55
C LEU A 12 29.00 -53.20 38.04
N VAL A 13 28.74 -53.45 36.75
CA VAL A 13 28.68 -52.62 35.51
C VAL A 13 27.53 -53.15 34.64
N LEU A 14 26.80 -52.30 33.90
CA LEU A 14 26.18 -52.70 32.63
C LEU A 14 26.00 -51.52 31.68
N SER A 15 26.12 -51.80 30.38
CA SER A 15 26.34 -50.85 29.29
C SER A 15 25.11 -50.03 28.90
N LEU A 16 25.34 -48.74 28.63
CA LEU A 16 24.33 -47.79 28.17
C LEU A 16 23.96 -48.04 26.69
N PHE A 17 22.80 -48.66 26.45
CA PHE A 17 22.08 -48.44 25.19
C PHE A 17 21.26 -47.15 25.31
N SER A 18 21.81 -46.06 24.78
CA SER A 18 21.11 -44.78 24.71
C SER A 18 20.03 -44.85 23.64
N CYS A 19 18.77 -45.06 24.05
CA CYS A 19 17.61 -44.77 23.20
C CYS A 19 17.46 -43.26 23.06
N THR A 20 18.25 -42.65 22.18
CA THR A 20 17.97 -41.31 21.65
C THR A 20 16.68 -41.37 20.83
N SER A 21 15.55 -41.20 21.51
CA SER A 21 14.34 -40.69 20.88
C SER A 21 14.72 -39.43 20.11
N LYS A 22 14.67 -39.49 18.78
CA LYS A 22 14.80 -38.29 17.95
C LYS A 22 13.63 -37.38 18.30
N ASN A 23 13.87 -36.42 19.18
CA ASN A 23 13.14 -35.16 19.15
C ASN A 23 13.38 -34.59 17.76
N ALA A 24 12.40 -34.77 16.87
CA ALA A 24 12.34 -33.98 15.66
C ALA A 24 12.20 -32.52 16.12
N ASN A 25 13.20 -31.69 15.82
CA ASN A 25 13.10 -30.25 16.02
C ASN A 25 11.98 -29.72 15.13
N THR A 26 10.76 -29.65 15.66
CA THR A 26 9.61 -28.99 15.03
C THR A 26 9.71 -27.47 15.26
N SER A 27 10.85 -26.90 14.89
CA SER A 27 11.22 -25.50 15.18
C SER A 27 12.09 -24.87 14.10
N ASP A 28 11.96 -25.30 12.85
CA ASP A 28 12.74 -24.74 11.71
C ASP A 28 12.01 -24.84 10.35
N ASN A 29 10.66 -24.89 10.32
CA ASN A 29 9.92 -24.92 9.05
C ASN A 29 8.53 -24.26 9.09
N LEU A 30 8.45 -23.08 9.70
CA LEU A 30 7.28 -22.19 9.67
C LEU A 30 7.70 -20.74 9.33
N GLN A 31 8.42 -20.57 8.22
CA GLN A 31 8.73 -19.24 7.67
C GLN A 31 8.78 -19.24 6.13
N ALA A 32 7.77 -19.83 5.49
CA ALA A 32 7.48 -19.60 4.08
C ALA A 32 6.65 -18.33 3.95
N GLY A 33 7.32 -17.18 3.83
CA GLY A 33 6.69 -15.86 3.70
C GLY A 33 7.71 -14.81 3.25
N VAL A 34 7.22 -13.67 2.74
CA VAL A 34 8.09 -12.52 2.40
C VAL A 34 8.78 -11.99 3.66
N SER A 35 10.10 -11.78 3.58
CA SER A 35 10.88 -11.18 4.66
C SER A 35 10.81 -9.66 4.56
N HIS A 36 9.84 -9.06 5.24
CA HIS A 36 9.65 -7.61 5.19
C HIS A 36 10.81 -6.84 5.84
N PRO A 37 11.35 -5.79 5.20
CA PRO A 37 12.35 -4.93 5.82
C PRO A 37 11.79 -4.25 7.07
N GLU A 38 12.47 -4.32 8.22
CA GLU A 38 11.84 -3.89 9.49
C GLU A 38 11.56 -2.37 9.57
N TRP A 39 12.25 -1.55 8.77
CA TRP A 39 11.93 -0.12 8.61
C TRP A 39 10.52 0.11 8.01
N SER A 40 9.96 -0.87 7.29
CA SER A 40 8.65 -0.74 6.63
C SER A 40 7.46 -0.83 7.58
N ARG A 41 7.64 -1.36 8.81
CA ARG A 41 6.54 -1.71 9.73
C ARG A 41 5.65 -0.52 10.08
N ASN A 42 6.25 0.63 10.36
CA ASN A 42 5.52 1.86 10.68
C ASN A 42 5.68 2.92 9.58
N ALA A 43 6.08 2.53 8.36
CA ALA A 43 6.28 3.48 7.27
C ALA A 43 4.97 4.14 6.79
N VAL A 44 5.12 5.31 6.19
CA VAL A 44 4.12 5.99 5.36
C VAL A 44 4.68 6.12 3.95
N ILE A 45 3.89 5.73 2.94
CA ILE A 45 4.26 5.86 1.53
C ILE A 45 3.68 7.15 0.94
N TYR A 46 4.49 7.83 0.13
CA TYR A 46 4.13 9.02 -0.64
C TYR A 46 4.33 8.75 -2.13
N GLU A 47 3.27 8.91 -2.90
CA GLU A 47 3.29 8.76 -4.35
C GLU A 47 3.62 10.09 -5.04
N VAL A 48 4.75 10.11 -5.72
CA VAL A 48 5.34 11.23 -6.44
C VAL A 48 4.89 11.19 -7.90
N ASN A 49 3.89 12.01 -8.24
CA ASN A 49 3.58 12.34 -9.62
C ASN A 49 4.55 13.41 -10.13
N LEU A 50 5.73 12.98 -10.55
CA LEU A 50 6.86 13.85 -10.85
C LEU A 50 6.53 14.93 -11.91
N ARG A 51 5.81 14.55 -12.98
CA ARG A 51 5.35 15.49 -14.02
C ARG A 51 4.56 16.66 -13.43
N GLN A 52 3.72 16.40 -12.43
CA GLN A 52 2.80 17.41 -11.89
C GLN A 52 3.29 18.12 -10.63
N TYR A 53 4.33 17.60 -9.97
CA TYR A 53 4.80 18.09 -8.68
C TYR A 53 5.28 19.55 -8.71
N THR A 54 6.09 19.93 -9.71
CA THR A 54 6.54 21.32 -9.91
C THR A 54 6.08 21.85 -11.27
N ASN A 55 6.27 23.16 -11.53
CA ASN A 55 5.92 23.72 -12.84
C ASN A 55 6.85 23.19 -13.94
N GLU A 56 8.11 22.90 -13.61
CA GLU A 56 9.10 22.27 -14.47
C GLU A 56 8.81 20.77 -14.68
N GLY A 57 8.31 20.08 -13.65
CA GLY A 57 8.03 18.63 -13.70
C GLY A 57 9.29 17.75 -13.73
N THR A 58 10.44 18.27 -13.27
CA THR A 58 11.75 17.58 -13.36
C THR A 58 12.22 17.03 -12.02
N ILE A 59 13.06 16.00 -12.07
CA ILE A 59 13.72 15.37 -10.91
C ILE A 59 14.44 16.42 -10.04
N LYS A 60 15.20 17.30 -10.70
CA LYS A 60 15.98 18.35 -10.03
C LYS A 60 15.12 19.41 -9.35
N ALA A 61 13.96 19.73 -9.91
CA ALA A 61 13.01 20.63 -9.25
C ALA A 61 12.35 19.95 -8.04
N PHE A 62 11.91 18.70 -8.18
CA PHE A 62 11.36 17.89 -7.09
C PHE A 62 12.32 17.72 -5.91
N GLN A 63 13.63 17.54 -6.16
CA GLN A 63 14.65 17.38 -5.11
C GLN A 63 14.60 18.48 -4.03
N ASN A 64 14.22 19.71 -4.39
CA ASN A 64 14.12 20.83 -3.45
C ASN A 64 12.96 20.68 -2.43
N HIS A 65 12.01 19.77 -2.67
CA HIS A 65 10.88 19.50 -1.78
C HIS A 65 11.13 18.34 -0.80
N LEU A 66 12.23 17.60 -0.93
CA LEU A 66 12.58 16.52 0.01
C LEU A 66 12.60 16.98 1.49
N PRO A 67 13.06 18.18 1.86
CA PRO A 67 12.98 18.65 3.25
C PRO A 67 11.52 18.83 3.75
N GLN A 68 10.61 19.28 2.88
CA GLN A 68 9.19 19.43 3.23
C GLN A 68 8.50 18.07 3.39
N LEU A 69 8.82 17.10 2.53
CA LEU A 69 8.35 15.72 2.68
C LEU A 69 8.91 15.07 3.97
N LYS A 70 10.14 15.44 4.37
CA LYS A 70 10.73 14.92 5.61
C LYS A 70 10.06 15.52 6.85
N GLU A 71 9.69 16.81 6.79
CA GLU A 71 8.91 17.48 7.81
C GLU A 71 7.46 16.98 7.90
N LEU A 72 6.86 16.58 6.76
CA LEU A 72 5.57 15.90 6.70
C LEU A 72 5.64 14.53 7.40
N GLY A 73 6.80 13.87 7.38
CA GLY A 73 7.01 12.57 8.04
C GLY A 73 6.63 11.38 7.16
N VAL A 74 6.92 11.42 5.86
CA VAL A 74 6.81 10.25 4.99
C VAL A 74 8.14 9.50 4.92
N ASP A 75 8.09 8.20 4.64
CA ASP A 75 9.26 7.31 4.68
C ASP A 75 9.61 6.73 3.31
N ILE A 76 8.59 6.36 2.52
CA ILE A 76 8.79 5.80 1.17
C ILE A 76 8.37 6.84 0.12
N LEU A 77 9.25 7.17 -0.81
CA LEU A 77 8.95 7.94 -2.01
C LEU A 77 8.76 6.95 -3.17
N TRP A 78 7.51 6.76 -3.59
CA TRP A 78 7.18 6.00 -4.79
C TRP A 78 7.09 6.95 -5.98
N PHE A 79 8.06 6.87 -6.89
CA PHE A 79 7.99 7.59 -8.15
C PHE A 79 7.13 6.84 -9.15
N MET A 80 6.09 7.49 -9.68
CA MET A 80 5.39 7.07 -10.91
C MET A 80 6.39 6.85 -12.07
N PRO A 81 6.02 6.14 -13.16
CA PRO A 81 7.00 5.71 -14.16
C PRO A 81 7.83 6.86 -14.74
N ILE A 82 9.16 6.78 -14.57
CA ILE A 82 10.11 7.81 -15.04
C ILE A 82 10.70 7.52 -16.42
N ASN A 83 10.35 6.39 -17.04
CA ASN A 83 10.94 5.95 -18.30
C ASN A 83 10.44 6.76 -19.51
N PRO A 84 11.21 6.82 -20.62
CA PRO A 84 10.74 7.39 -21.88
C PRO A 84 9.39 6.79 -22.30
N ILE A 85 8.49 7.65 -22.78
CA ILE A 85 7.12 7.29 -23.17
C ILE A 85 7.03 7.10 -24.69
N SER A 86 6.21 6.15 -25.15
CA SER A 86 5.98 5.86 -26.56
C SER A 86 5.43 7.06 -27.34
N GLU A 87 5.93 7.27 -28.55
CA GLU A 87 5.41 8.27 -29.48
C GLU A 87 4.34 7.67 -30.40
N LEU A 88 4.48 6.39 -30.76
CA LEU A 88 3.46 5.68 -31.53
C LEU A 88 2.17 5.52 -30.69
N ASN A 89 1.04 5.84 -31.34
CA ASN A 89 -0.32 5.83 -30.76
C ASN A 89 -0.50 6.69 -29.50
N ARG A 90 0.41 7.64 -29.23
CA ARG A 90 0.44 8.45 -28.01
C ARG A 90 -0.92 9.13 -27.72
N LYS A 91 -1.42 8.97 -26.49
CA LYS A 91 -2.58 9.70 -25.96
C LYS A 91 -2.16 11.08 -25.47
N GLY A 92 -2.91 12.11 -25.87
CA GLY A 92 -2.58 13.51 -25.54
C GLY A 92 -1.19 13.94 -26.05
N LYS A 93 -0.67 15.04 -25.51
CA LYS A 93 0.64 15.58 -25.91
C LYS A 93 1.81 14.81 -25.29
N LEU A 94 1.69 14.40 -24.03
CA LEU A 94 2.81 13.83 -23.27
C LEU A 94 2.73 12.31 -23.08
N GLY A 95 1.60 11.67 -23.41
CA GLY A 95 1.44 10.23 -23.33
C GLY A 95 1.18 9.69 -21.92
N SER A 96 0.76 8.43 -21.87
CA SER A 96 0.66 7.66 -20.64
C SER A 96 2.06 7.40 -20.07
N TYR A 97 2.26 7.61 -18.77
CA TYR A 97 3.48 7.19 -18.06
C TYR A 97 3.76 5.69 -18.28
N TYR A 98 2.70 4.89 -18.39
CA TYR A 98 2.75 3.43 -18.53
C TYR A 98 3.09 2.93 -19.94
N ALA A 99 3.09 3.80 -20.95
CA ALA A 99 3.47 3.41 -22.32
C ALA A 99 5.01 3.41 -22.49
N VAL A 100 5.72 2.59 -21.71
CA VAL A 100 7.20 2.56 -21.63
C VAL A 100 7.85 2.25 -22.99
N LYS A 101 8.74 3.13 -23.45
CA LYS A 101 9.54 2.99 -24.68
C LYS A 101 10.92 2.36 -24.45
N ASN A 102 11.54 2.61 -23.29
CA ASN A 102 12.80 1.98 -22.89
C ASN A 102 12.91 1.86 -21.36
N TYR A 103 13.08 0.63 -20.85
CA TYR A 103 13.10 0.34 -19.42
C TYR A 103 14.38 0.79 -18.68
N LYS A 104 15.49 1.07 -19.39
CA LYS A 104 16.79 1.39 -18.77
C LYS A 104 17.20 2.86 -18.95
N GLU A 105 16.25 3.71 -19.32
CA GLU A 105 16.47 5.15 -19.51
C GLU A 105 15.51 5.96 -18.63
N VAL A 106 15.90 7.21 -18.34
CA VAL A 106 15.02 8.25 -17.78
C VAL A 106 14.44 9.05 -18.94
N ASN A 107 13.16 9.40 -18.87
CA ASN A 107 12.50 10.27 -19.84
C ASN A 107 13.18 11.66 -19.84
N PRO A 108 13.64 12.17 -21.00
CA PRO A 108 14.21 13.51 -21.09
C PRO A 108 13.28 14.64 -20.58
N GLU A 109 11.97 14.41 -20.50
CA GLU A 109 11.01 15.28 -19.82
C GLU A 109 11.36 15.53 -18.34
N PHE A 110 11.84 14.49 -17.65
CA PHE A 110 12.09 14.50 -16.21
C PHE A 110 13.55 14.83 -15.86
N GLY A 111 14.49 14.60 -16.77
CA GLY A 111 15.91 14.87 -16.60
C GLY A 111 16.78 13.72 -17.09
N THR A 112 17.91 13.51 -16.43
CA THR A 112 18.88 12.44 -16.77
C THR A 112 18.92 11.35 -15.69
N ILE A 113 19.55 10.21 -16.02
CA ILE A 113 19.88 9.20 -15.00
C ILE A 113 20.80 9.74 -13.90
N ALA A 114 21.65 10.74 -14.19
CA ALA A 114 22.49 11.37 -13.18
C ALA A 114 21.67 12.22 -12.18
N ASP A 115 20.65 12.92 -12.66
CA ASP A 115 19.70 13.62 -11.78
C ASP A 115 18.93 12.62 -10.91
N PHE A 116 18.55 11.45 -11.46
CA PHE A 116 17.89 10.41 -10.67
C PHE A 116 18.81 9.79 -9.61
N LYS A 117 20.07 9.50 -9.94
CA LYS A 117 21.06 9.02 -8.96
C LYS A 117 21.27 10.03 -7.82
N GLU A 118 21.35 11.33 -8.11
CA GLU A 118 21.51 12.36 -7.08
C GLU A 118 20.23 12.53 -6.23
N VAL A 119 19.02 12.47 -6.81
CA VAL A 119 17.79 12.56 -5.99
C VAL A 119 17.62 11.36 -5.07
N VAL A 120 17.95 10.14 -5.52
CA VAL A 120 17.87 8.93 -4.66
C VAL A 120 18.86 9.05 -3.51
N LYS A 121 20.12 9.42 -3.80
CA LYS A 121 21.14 9.69 -2.78
C LYS A 121 20.69 10.76 -1.78
N LYS A 122 20.12 11.88 -2.25
CA LYS A 122 19.58 12.94 -1.37
C LYS A 122 18.38 12.48 -0.56
N ALA A 123 17.56 11.60 -1.11
CA ALA A 123 16.46 10.99 -0.38
C ALA A 123 16.99 10.07 0.74
N HIS A 124 18.00 9.24 0.45
CA HIS A 124 18.67 8.39 1.45
C HIS A 124 19.40 9.20 2.53
N GLU A 125 20.06 10.31 2.20
CA GLU A 125 20.67 11.24 3.17
C GLU A 125 19.64 11.79 4.18
N LEU A 126 18.36 11.90 3.78
CA LEU A 126 17.22 12.29 4.63
C LEU A 126 16.49 11.08 5.25
N GLY A 127 16.99 9.86 5.03
CA GLY A 127 16.45 8.62 5.56
C GLY A 127 15.17 8.12 4.87
N PHE A 128 14.83 8.62 3.69
CA PHE A 128 13.76 8.04 2.87
C PHE A 128 14.19 6.70 2.26
N LYS A 129 13.20 5.98 1.75
CA LYS A 129 13.32 4.85 0.84
C LYS A 129 12.71 5.21 -0.50
N VAL A 130 13.34 4.82 -1.60
CA VAL A 130 12.85 5.15 -2.94
C VAL A 130 12.40 3.88 -3.65
N ILE A 131 11.14 3.82 -4.06
CA ILE A 131 10.66 2.76 -4.96
C ILE A 131 10.25 3.35 -6.30
N LEU A 132 10.43 2.58 -7.37
CA LEU A 132 10.06 3.00 -8.72
C LEU A 132 8.83 2.23 -9.21
N ASP A 133 7.97 2.88 -9.96
CA ASP A 133 6.89 2.21 -10.68
C ASP A 133 7.41 1.35 -11.83
N TRP A 134 6.90 0.13 -11.96
CA TRP A 134 7.44 -0.88 -12.86
C TRP A 134 6.37 -1.54 -13.72
N VAL A 135 6.44 -1.27 -15.02
CA VAL A 135 5.44 -1.69 -16.01
C VAL A 135 5.80 -3.03 -16.63
N ALA A 136 5.51 -4.11 -15.91
CA ALA A 136 5.91 -5.47 -16.33
C ALA A 136 4.94 -6.12 -17.34
N ASN A 137 3.64 -5.83 -17.27
CA ASN A 137 2.63 -6.49 -18.11
C ASN A 137 2.73 -6.13 -19.61
N HIS A 138 3.16 -4.91 -19.92
CA HIS A 138 3.08 -4.34 -21.25
C HIS A 138 4.13 -3.26 -21.50
N THR A 139 4.38 -2.95 -22.77
CA THR A 139 5.22 -1.81 -23.19
C THR A 139 4.40 -0.77 -23.94
N GLY A 140 4.97 0.40 -24.22
CA GLY A 140 4.46 1.30 -25.25
C GLY A 140 4.64 0.74 -26.68
N CYS A 141 3.88 1.27 -27.64
CA CYS A 141 3.83 0.74 -29.01
C CYS A 141 5.12 0.88 -29.84
N ASP A 142 6.05 1.77 -29.50
CA ASP A 142 7.35 1.92 -30.18
C ASP A 142 8.56 1.45 -29.33
N ASN A 143 8.32 0.62 -28.31
CA ASN A 143 9.36 0.15 -27.41
C ASN A 143 10.51 -0.56 -28.14
N VAL A 144 11.74 -0.33 -27.67
CA VAL A 144 12.97 -0.88 -28.26
C VAL A 144 12.95 -2.40 -28.43
N TRP A 145 12.32 -3.14 -27.51
CA TRP A 145 12.16 -4.59 -27.59
C TRP A 145 11.21 -5.03 -28.70
N LEU A 146 10.22 -4.24 -29.11
CA LEU A 146 9.32 -4.62 -30.21
C LEU A 146 10.09 -4.73 -31.54
N LYS A 147 11.10 -3.86 -31.74
CA LYS A 147 11.96 -3.89 -32.93
C LYS A 147 13.02 -5.01 -32.86
N GLN A 148 13.53 -5.29 -31.68
CA GLN A 148 14.62 -6.27 -31.46
C GLN A 148 14.09 -7.71 -31.36
N HIS A 149 12.95 -7.88 -30.70
CA HIS A 149 12.35 -9.15 -30.29
C HIS A 149 10.81 -9.12 -30.48
N PRO A 150 10.30 -9.01 -31.72
CA PRO A 150 8.86 -8.98 -32.01
C PRO A 150 8.13 -10.29 -31.64
N ASP A 151 8.85 -11.33 -31.24
CA ASP A 151 8.36 -12.60 -30.69
C ASP A 151 8.08 -12.55 -29.18
N TRP A 152 8.55 -11.52 -28.46
CA TRP A 152 8.29 -11.30 -27.02
C TRP A 152 6.90 -10.74 -26.71
N TYR A 153 6.05 -10.59 -27.74
CA TYR A 153 4.76 -9.93 -27.66
C TYR A 153 3.62 -10.87 -28.00
N MET A 154 2.53 -10.76 -27.26
CA MET A 154 1.29 -11.48 -27.53
C MET A 154 0.73 -11.07 -28.90
N LYS A 155 0.27 -12.06 -29.67
CA LYS A 155 -0.30 -11.88 -31.01
C LYS A 155 -1.67 -12.52 -31.12
N ASP A 156 -2.53 -11.93 -31.94
CA ASP A 156 -3.82 -12.52 -32.32
C ASP A 156 -3.65 -13.65 -33.35
N SER A 157 -4.76 -14.27 -33.76
CA SER A 157 -4.79 -15.34 -34.76
C SER A 157 -4.36 -14.90 -36.18
N LEU A 158 -4.19 -13.60 -36.42
CA LEU A 158 -3.68 -13.02 -37.67
C LEU A 158 -2.20 -12.63 -37.56
N GLY A 159 -1.57 -12.90 -36.41
CA GLY A 159 -0.16 -12.59 -36.14
C GLY A 159 0.10 -11.13 -35.75
N LYS A 160 -0.94 -10.31 -35.54
CA LYS A 160 -0.82 -8.91 -35.15
C LYS A 160 -0.62 -8.81 -33.63
N VAL A 161 0.30 -7.95 -33.20
CA VAL A 161 0.54 -7.68 -31.78
C VAL A 161 -0.68 -7.01 -31.13
N VAL A 162 -1.04 -7.47 -29.93
CA VAL A 162 -2.25 -7.02 -29.22
C VAL A 162 -1.93 -6.10 -28.03
N SER A 163 -2.83 -5.14 -27.78
CA SER A 163 -2.83 -4.31 -26.58
C SER A 163 -3.46 -5.06 -25.39
N PRO A 164 -3.01 -4.83 -24.14
CA PRO A 164 -3.81 -5.15 -22.97
C PRO A 164 -5.08 -4.28 -22.95
N PHE A 165 -6.22 -4.87 -22.64
CA PHE A 165 -7.51 -4.19 -22.49
C PHE A 165 -7.83 -3.26 -23.69
N ASN A 166 -8.22 -2.01 -23.45
CA ASN A 166 -8.47 -0.99 -24.46
C ASN A 166 -7.33 0.05 -24.55
N TRP A 167 -6.11 -0.28 -24.08
CA TRP A 167 -5.00 0.65 -24.01
C TRP A 167 -4.21 0.70 -25.32
N THR A 168 -4.77 1.41 -26.30
CA THR A 168 -4.30 1.52 -27.70
C THR A 168 -2.86 2.01 -27.90
N ASP A 169 -2.25 2.60 -26.87
CA ASP A 169 -0.87 3.11 -26.81
C ASP A 169 0.13 2.09 -26.23
N THR A 170 -0.31 0.86 -25.97
CA THR A 170 0.49 -0.21 -25.34
C THR A 170 0.35 -1.56 -26.05
N TYR A 171 1.32 -2.45 -25.84
CA TYR A 171 1.33 -3.84 -26.33
C TYR A 171 1.70 -4.84 -25.23
N LYS A 172 1.00 -5.97 -25.17
CA LYS A 172 1.13 -6.97 -24.09
C LYS A 172 2.31 -7.91 -24.33
N LEU A 173 3.11 -8.13 -23.28
CA LEU A 173 4.27 -9.02 -23.30
C LEU A 173 3.86 -10.50 -23.13
N ASP A 174 4.59 -11.39 -23.79
CA ASP A 174 4.38 -12.84 -23.73
C ASP A 174 5.31 -13.49 -22.71
N TYR A 175 4.77 -13.74 -21.52
CA TYR A 175 5.47 -14.38 -20.40
C TYR A 175 5.80 -15.87 -20.59
N SER A 176 5.44 -16.49 -21.73
CA SER A 176 5.99 -17.81 -22.11
C SER A 176 7.44 -17.73 -22.58
N LYS A 177 7.94 -16.54 -22.98
CA LYS A 177 9.30 -16.32 -23.46
C LYS A 177 10.28 -16.16 -22.29
N LYS A 178 11.18 -17.12 -22.13
CA LYS A 178 12.15 -17.15 -21.02
C LYS A 178 13.18 -16.02 -21.13
N GLU A 179 13.55 -15.69 -22.35
CA GLU A 179 14.47 -14.63 -22.73
C GLU A 179 13.91 -13.26 -22.35
N MET A 180 12.60 -13.04 -22.60
CA MET A 180 11.87 -11.83 -22.17
C MET A 180 11.82 -11.74 -20.64
N ARG A 181 11.47 -12.82 -19.93
CA ARG A 181 11.49 -12.86 -18.45
C ARG A 181 12.87 -12.50 -17.90
N ALA A 182 13.94 -13.05 -18.47
CA ALA A 182 15.30 -12.72 -18.08
C ALA A 182 15.65 -11.25 -18.35
N ALA A 183 15.28 -10.70 -19.51
CA ALA A 183 15.48 -9.30 -19.86
C ALA A 183 14.69 -8.34 -18.96
N MET A 184 13.48 -8.71 -18.53
CA MET A 184 12.68 -7.93 -17.58
C MET A 184 13.32 -7.90 -16.18
N ILE A 185 13.77 -9.05 -15.67
CA ILE A 185 14.49 -9.10 -14.38
C ILE A 185 15.82 -8.32 -14.46
N ASP A 186 16.55 -8.41 -15.57
CA ASP A 186 17.78 -7.62 -15.79
C ASP A 186 17.50 -6.12 -15.89
N ALA A 187 16.37 -5.72 -16.48
CA ALA A 187 15.92 -4.33 -16.52
C ALA A 187 15.50 -3.80 -15.13
N MET A 188 14.93 -4.64 -14.26
CA MET A 188 14.75 -4.30 -12.84
C MET A 188 16.12 -4.16 -12.16
N LYS A 189 16.96 -5.20 -12.17
CA LYS A 189 18.30 -5.21 -11.54
C LYS A 189 19.16 -3.99 -11.90
N PHE A 190 19.04 -3.46 -13.11
CA PHE A 190 19.69 -2.23 -13.53
C PHE A 190 19.42 -1.06 -12.56
N TRP A 191 18.17 -0.76 -12.21
CA TRP A 191 17.85 0.39 -11.35
C TRP A 191 18.32 0.22 -9.91
N ILE A 192 18.31 -1.01 -9.38
CA ILE A 192 18.89 -1.29 -8.06
C ILE A 192 20.41 -1.07 -8.07
N LYS A 193 21.11 -1.59 -9.09
CA LYS A 193 22.58 -1.49 -9.16
C LYS A 193 23.07 -0.09 -9.51
N GLU A 194 22.40 0.59 -10.42
CA GLU A 194 22.83 1.88 -10.95
C GLU A 194 22.34 3.05 -10.11
N CYS A 195 21.12 2.97 -9.59
CA CYS A 195 20.44 4.09 -8.94
C CYS A 195 20.10 3.84 -7.46
N ASP A 196 20.49 2.69 -6.91
CA ASP A 196 20.30 2.30 -5.50
C ASP A 196 18.86 2.38 -4.98
N ILE A 197 17.85 2.24 -5.85
CA ILE A 197 16.45 2.23 -5.39
C ILE A 197 16.18 1.03 -4.46
N ASP A 198 15.30 1.22 -3.50
CA ASP A 198 14.96 0.26 -2.43
C ASP A 198 13.87 -0.74 -2.82
N GLY A 199 13.33 -0.66 -4.04
CA GLY A 199 12.35 -1.62 -4.57
C GLY A 199 11.38 -1.03 -5.59
N TYR A 200 10.19 -1.61 -5.69
CA TYR A 200 9.23 -1.32 -6.77
C TYR A 200 7.78 -1.27 -6.32
N ARG A 201 6.99 -0.43 -7.00
CA ARG A 201 5.56 -0.66 -7.20
C ARG A 201 5.40 -1.31 -8.58
N CYS A 202 4.72 -2.44 -8.67
CA CYS A 202 4.53 -3.16 -9.93
C CYS A 202 3.13 -2.94 -10.48
N ASP A 203 3.09 -2.31 -11.66
CA ASP A 203 1.89 -2.01 -12.42
C ASP A 203 1.17 -3.26 -12.92
N VAL A 204 -0.15 -3.31 -12.75
CA VAL A 204 -1.04 -4.38 -13.20
C VAL A 204 -0.46 -5.77 -12.86
N ALA A 205 0.10 -5.89 -11.65
CA ALA A 205 0.88 -7.05 -11.22
C ALA A 205 0.07 -8.35 -11.28
N PHE A 206 -1.26 -8.26 -11.21
CA PHE A 206 -2.18 -9.38 -11.34
C PHE A 206 -2.27 -10.02 -12.75
N GLU A 207 -1.87 -9.32 -13.81
CA GLU A 207 -1.79 -9.86 -15.19
C GLU A 207 -0.46 -10.59 -15.47
N VAL A 208 0.55 -10.38 -14.62
CA VAL A 208 1.87 -11.00 -14.73
C VAL A 208 1.92 -12.27 -13.87
N PRO A 209 2.50 -13.39 -14.36
CA PRO A 209 2.53 -14.64 -13.60
C PRO A 209 3.21 -14.54 -12.22
N THR A 210 2.59 -15.14 -11.20
CA THR A 210 3.13 -15.20 -9.83
C THR A 210 4.52 -15.86 -9.78
N ASP A 211 4.79 -16.84 -10.64
CA ASP A 211 6.10 -17.51 -10.69
C ASP A 211 7.22 -16.55 -11.15
N PHE A 212 6.94 -15.66 -12.12
CA PHE A 212 7.85 -14.60 -12.52
C PHE A 212 8.16 -13.65 -11.38
N TRP A 213 7.16 -13.24 -10.60
CA TRP A 213 7.38 -12.35 -9.47
C TRP A 213 8.21 -13.00 -8.35
N ASN A 214 8.04 -14.32 -8.14
CA ASN A 214 8.84 -15.09 -7.19
C ASN A 214 10.31 -15.20 -7.65
N ASP A 215 10.54 -15.46 -8.95
CA ASP A 215 11.87 -15.44 -9.56
C ASP A 215 12.50 -14.04 -9.41
N ALA A 216 11.76 -12.99 -9.80
CA ALA A 216 12.21 -11.61 -9.75
C ALA A 216 12.59 -11.20 -8.32
N ARG A 217 11.72 -11.42 -7.32
CA ARG A 217 11.99 -11.06 -5.92
C ARG A 217 13.29 -11.68 -5.42
N LYS A 218 13.49 -12.99 -5.60
CA LYS A 218 14.72 -13.70 -5.23
C LYS A 218 15.95 -13.09 -5.91
N GLU A 219 15.84 -12.80 -7.20
CA GLU A 219 16.93 -12.26 -8.01
C GLU A 219 17.27 -10.79 -7.66
N LEU A 220 16.30 -10.00 -7.17
CA LEU A 220 16.51 -8.63 -6.68
C LEU A 220 17.09 -8.63 -5.26
N ASP A 221 16.55 -9.45 -4.35
CA ASP A 221 17.06 -9.62 -2.98
C ASP A 221 18.53 -10.09 -2.95
N SER A 222 18.98 -10.78 -4.01
CA SER A 222 20.39 -11.18 -4.18
C SER A 222 21.37 -10.00 -4.35
N ILE A 223 20.86 -8.79 -4.64
CA ILE A 223 21.62 -7.55 -4.72
C ILE A 223 21.51 -6.80 -3.39
N LYS A 224 20.28 -6.53 -2.96
CA LYS A 224 19.93 -6.04 -1.62
C LYS A 224 18.45 -6.35 -1.32
N PRO A 225 18.02 -6.50 -0.05
CA PRO A 225 16.62 -6.68 0.28
C PRO A 225 15.75 -5.54 -0.27
N VAL A 226 14.75 -5.87 -1.07
CA VAL A 226 13.82 -4.89 -1.67
C VAL A 226 12.46 -4.87 -0.96
N PHE A 227 11.78 -3.73 -1.06
CA PHE A 227 10.36 -3.60 -0.76
C PHE A 227 9.53 -3.64 -2.05
N MET A 228 8.59 -4.57 -2.16
CA MET A 228 7.74 -4.72 -3.35
C MET A 228 6.25 -4.51 -3.05
N LEU A 229 5.63 -3.58 -3.79
CA LEU A 229 4.21 -3.26 -3.79
C LEU A 229 3.53 -3.76 -5.08
N ALA A 230 2.55 -4.65 -4.98
CA ALA A 230 1.76 -5.11 -6.12
C ALA A 230 0.53 -4.23 -6.31
N GLU A 231 0.32 -3.69 -7.51
CA GLU A 231 -1.02 -3.31 -7.95
C GLU A 231 -1.83 -4.59 -8.23
N ALA A 232 -2.39 -5.16 -7.16
CA ALA A 232 -3.21 -6.36 -7.18
C ALA A 232 -3.98 -6.54 -5.86
N GLU A 233 -5.00 -7.38 -5.90
CA GLU A 233 -5.73 -7.93 -4.75
C GLU A 233 -5.51 -9.45 -4.63
N LYS A 234 -4.34 -9.95 -5.04
CA LYS A 234 -4.03 -11.38 -5.16
C LYS A 234 -3.16 -11.87 -4.00
N PRO A 235 -3.69 -12.62 -3.02
CA PRO A 235 -2.92 -13.08 -1.86
C PRO A 235 -1.68 -13.91 -2.20
N GLU A 236 -1.73 -14.68 -3.29
CA GLU A 236 -0.62 -15.53 -3.74
C GLU A 236 0.63 -14.73 -4.11
N LEU A 237 0.49 -13.44 -4.43
CA LEU A 237 1.62 -12.54 -4.68
C LEU A 237 2.39 -12.19 -3.40
N ASN A 238 1.70 -12.20 -2.24
CA ASN A 238 2.31 -11.88 -0.94
C ASN A 238 2.96 -13.09 -0.24
N GLU A 239 2.87 -14.29 -0.81
CA GLU A 239 3.52 -15.47 -0.24
C GLU A 239 5.05 -15.40 -0.34
N LYS A 240 5.58 -14.90 -1.47
CA LYS A 240 7.00 -15.00 -1.82
C LYS A 240 7.59 -13.79 -2.55
N ALA A 241 6.77 -12.90 -3.11
CA ALA A 241 7.25 -11.80 -3.95
C ALA A 241 7.02 -10.41 -3.33
N PHE A 242 5.79 -10.12 -2.91
CA PHE A 242 5.37 -8.76 -2.56
C PHE A 242 5.16 -8.54 -1.07
N ASP A 243 5.77 -7.49 -0.55
CA ASP A 243 5.55 -7.02 0.82
C ASP A 243 4.12 -6.51 1.01
N MET A 244 3.61 -5.80 0.00
CA MET A 244 2.36 -5.08 0.07
C MET A 244 1.52 -5.26 -1.20
N SER A 245 0.20 -5.29 -1.03
CA SER A 245 -0.78 -5.31 -2.11
C SER A 245 -1.75 -4.12 -1.99
N TYR A 246 -2.44 -3.76 -3.06
CA TYR A 246 -3.41 -2.66 -3.05
C TYR A 246 -4.66 -3.02 -2.24
N ASN A 247 -5.25 -2.03 -1.57
CA ASN A 247 -6.53 -2.17 -0.87
C ASN A 247 -7.68 -1.47 -1.63
N TRP A 248 -7.84 -1.76 -2.92
CA TRP A 248 -9.01 -1.28 -3.69
C TRP A 248 -10.36 -1.64 -3.04
N PRO A 249 -10.56 -2.82 -2.43
CA PRO A 249 -11.81 -3.14 -1.75
C PRO A 249 -12.14 -2.20 -0.58
N LEU A 250 -11.13 -1.70 0.16
CA LEU A 250 -11.35 -0.66 1.17
C LEU A 250 -11.77 0.66 0.53
N LYS A 251 -11.15 1.06 -0.58
CA LYS A 251 -11.57 2.24 -1.37
C LYS A 251 -13.02 2.12 -1.83
N ASP A 252 -13.45 0.94 -2.28
CA ASP A 252 -14.83 0.70 -2.71
C ASP A 252 -15.80 0.76 -1.54
N VAL A 253 -15.48 0.15 -0.39
CA VAL A 253 -16.29 0.27 0.83
C VAL A 253 -16.38 1.72 1.31
N MET A 254 -15.29 2.49 1.30
CA MET A 254 -15.32 3.92 1.68
C MET A 254 -16.19 4.76 0.72
N ASN A 255 -16.07 4.55 -0.60
CA ASN A 255 -16.94 5.18 -1.60
C ASN A 255 -18.41 4.80 -1.39
N LYS A 256 -18.69 3.52 -1.10
CA LYS A 256 -20.04 3.00 -0.83
C LYS A 256 -20.63 3.64 0.42
N ILE A 257 -19.84 3.79 1.48
CA ILE A 257 -20.23 4.47 2.72
C ILE A 257 -20.51 5.96 2.48
N ALA A 258 -19.66 6.66 1.75
CA ALA A 258 -19.81 8.10 1.48
C ALA A 258 -21.00 8.44 0.57
N LYS A 259 -21.18 7.70 -0.53
CA LYS A 259 -22.20 7.99 -1.56
C LYS A 259 -23.50 7.20 -1.41
N GLY A 260 -23.50 6.15 -0.58
CA GLY A 260 -24.59 5.20 -0.46
C GLY A 260 -24.59 4.14 -1.59
N PRO A 261 -25.31 3.01 -1.40
CA PRO A 261 -25.15 1.82 -2.24
C PRO A 261 -25.56 2.01 -3.71
N LYS A 262 -26.39 3.00 -4.04
CA LYS A 262 -26.88 3.24 -5.41
C LYS A 262 -25.94 4.07 -6.29
N GLU A 263 -25.04 4.83 -5.67
CA GLU A 263 -24.09 5.70 -6.37
C GLU A 263 -22.66 5.13 -6.34
N ALA A 264 -22.39 4.17 -5.44
CA ALA A 264 -21.15 3.40 -5.36
C ALA A 264 -20.81 2.66 -6.67
N ASP A 265 -21.80 1.98 -7.26
CA ASP A 265 -21.69 1.21 -8.52
C ASP A 265 -21.21 2.05 -9.72
N LYS A 266 -21.33 3.38 -9.66
CA LYS A 266 -20.87 4.30 -10.72
C LYS A 266 -19.41 4.72 -10.54
N ALA A 267 -18.81 4.46 -9.37
CA ALA A 267 -17.44 4.84 -9.00
C ALA A 267 -16.48 3.64 -8.95
N GLN A 268 -16.78 2.58 -9.72
CA GLN A 268 -15.88 1.44 -9.93
C GLN A 268 -15.25 1.52 -11.32
N TYR A 269 -14.04 2.07 -11.41
CA TYR A 269 -13.24 2.01 -12.64
C TYR A 269 -12.35 0.75 -12.68
N VAL A 270 -11.68 0.46 -11.57
CA VAL A 270 -10.76 -0.67 -11.42
C VAL A 270 -11.57 -1.91 -11.00
N HIS A 271 -11.65 -2.88 -11.92
CA HIS A 271 -12.38 -4.16 -11.77
C HIS A 271 -13.89 -4.05 -11.49
N LYS A 272 -14.70 -4.03 -12.55
CA LYS A 272 -16.13 -4.39 -12.47
C LYS A 272 -16.30 -5.85 -12.04
N LYS A 273 -16.30 -6.10 -10.73
CA LYS A 273 -16.94 -7.26 -10.12
C LYS A 273 -18.42 -6.95 -9.89
N GLU A 274 -19.17 -7.96 -9.48
CA GLU A 274 -20.63 -8.04 -9.47
C GLU A 274 -21.34 -6.76 -9.02
N LYS A 275 -22.42 -6.37 -9.75
CA LYS A 275 -23.28 -5.24 -9.39
C LYS A 275 -23.70 -5.35 -7.94
N ALA A 276 -23.61 -4.27 -7.16
CA ALA A 276 -24.17 -4.29 -5.81
C ALA A 276 -25.67 -4.57 -5.86
N ASP A 277 -26.19 -5.21 -4.81
CA ASP A 277 -27.63 -5.38 -4.66
C ASP A 277 -28.31 -4.01 -4.40
N SER A 278 -28.71 -3.38 -5.50
CA SER A 278 -29.43 -2.10 -5.53
C SER A 278 -30.79 -2.11 -4.79
N SER A 279 -31.25 -3.29 -4.30
CA SER A 279 -32.44 -3.41 -3.46
C SER A 279 -32.21 -2.99 -2.00
N ALA A 280 -30.95 -2.92 -1.53
CA ALA A 280 -30.60 -2.51 -0.17
C ALA A 280 -31.04 -1.07 0.12
N LYS A 281 -32.14 -0.89 0.86
CA LYS A 281 -32.72 0.42 1.23
C LYS A 281 -31.90 1.19 2.26
N THR A 282 -31.14 0.50 3.09
CA THR A 282 -30.30 1.07 4.15
C THR A 282 -29.01 0.27 4.23
N MET A 283 -27.89 0.98 4.26
CA MET A 283 -26.54 0.41 4.34
C MET A 283 -26.06 0.43 5.78
N ASN A 284 -25.34 -0.62 6.18
CA ASN A 284 -24.71 -0.73 7.49
C ASN A 284 -23.19 -0.53 7.33
N ALA A 285 -22.72 0.71 7.46
CA ALA A 285 -21.31 1.07 7.21
C ALA A 285 -20.34 0.25 8.07
N ALA A 286 -20.70 -0.03 9.31
CA ALA A 286 -19.91 -0.88 10.21
C ALA A 286 -19.80 -2.32 9.73
N GLU A 287 -20.90 -2.92 9.26
CA GLU A 287 -20.93 -4.31 8.81
C GLU A 287 -20.21 -4.50 7.46
N GLU A 288 -20.24 -3.51 6.57
CA GLU A 288 -19.46 -3.51 5.32
C GLU A 288 -17.94 -3.56 5.61
N LEU A 289 -17.47 -2.77 6.59
CA LEU A 289 -16.07 -2.82 7.05
C LEU A 289 -15.75 -4.15 7.76
N ASP A 290 -16.61 -4.61 8.67
CA ASP A 290 -16.38 -5.87 9.40
C ASP A 290 -16.34 -7.08 8.44
N LYS A 291 -17.18 -7.10 7.39
CA LYS A 291 -17.14 -8.10 6.30
C LYS A 291 -15.84 -8.04 5.50
N LEU A 292 -15.42 -6.84 5.09
CA LEU A 292 -14.18 -6.65 4.33
C LEU A 292 -12.96 -7.15 5.11
N LEU A 293 -12.84 -6.73 6.37
CA LEU A 293 -11.69 -7.08 7.21
C LEU A 293 -11.65 -8.57 7.54
N ALA A 294 -12.80 -9.19 7.80
CA ALA A 294 -12.91 -10.64 7.98
C ALA A 294 -12.54 -11.41 6.71
N HIS A 295 -12.90 -10.91 5.52
CA HIS A 295 -12.46 -11.51 4.26
C HIS A 295 -10.94 -11.41 4.11
N GLN A 296 -10.36 -10.22 4.29
CA GLN A 296 -8.92 -9.97 4.18
C GLN A 296 -8.11 -10.85 5.14
N ASP A 297 -8.51 -10.92 6.42
CA ASP A 297 -7.89 -11.79 7.44
C ASP A 297 -7.98 -13.30 7.14
N SER A 298 -8.89 -13.71 6.25
CA SER A 298 -9.08 -15.11 5.85
C SER A 298 -8.35 -15.51 4.57
N VAL A 299 -7.95 -14.55 3.72
CA VAL A 299 -7.30 -14.84 2.42
C VAL A 299 -5.84 -14.37 2.33
N PHE A 300 -5.45 -13.29 2.99
CA PHE A 300 -4.06 -12.80 2.96
C PHE A 300 -3.17 -13.49 4.00
N PRO A 301 -1.86 -13.70 3.70
CA PRO A 301 -0.88 -14.11 4.71
C PRO A 301 -0.86 -13.11 5.88
N LYS A 302 -0.77 -13.60 7.12
CA LYS A 302 -0.87 -12.75 8.34
C LYS A 302 0.15 -11.61 8.43
N ASP A 303 1.30 -11.73 7.76
CA ASP A 303 2.33 -10.68 7.74
C ASP A 303 2.21 -9.72 6.56
N ALA A 304 1.41 -10.06 5.53
CA ALA A 304 1.26 -9.26 4.32
C ALA A 304 0.67 -7.88 4.61
N TYR A 305 1.12 -6.87 3.87
CA TYR A 305 0.61 -5.51 4.01
C TYR A 305 -0.47 -5.22 2.98
N LEU A 306 -1.45 -4.39 3.36
CA LEU A 306 -2.41 -3.78 2.44
C LEU A 306 -2.18 -2.26 2.42
N MET A 307 -2.12 -1.68 1.21
CA MET A 307 -1.94 -0.24 1.01
C MET A 307 -3.29 0.48 1.13
N ASN A 308 -3.52 1.07 2.29
CA ASN A 308 -4.75 1.80 2.61
C ASN A 308 -4.65 3.23 2.09
N HIS A 309 -5.60 3.66 1.25
CA HIS A 309 -5.50 4.94 0.57
C HIS A 309 -6.90 5.53 0.30
N ILE A 310 -7.03 6.86 0.36
CA ILE A 310 -8.26 7.57 0.00
C ILE A 310 -8.19 8.19 -1.41
N THR A 311 -7.00 8.23 -2.01
CA THR A 311 -6.70 8.74 -3.34
C THR A 311 -5.33 8.20 -3.78
N ASN A 312 -5.07 8.22 -5.08
CA ASN A 312 -3.81 7.89 -5.77
C ASN A 312 -3.91 8.47 -7.20
N HIS A 313 -2.93 8.23 -8.08
CA HIS A 313 -2.99 8.75 -9.45
C HIS A 313 -4.25 8.34 -10.24
N ASP A 314 -4.66 7.07 -10.18
CA ASP A 314 -5.82 6.56 -10.92
C ASP A 314 -7.14 7.12 -10.39
N LEU A 315 -7.31 7.11 -9.07
CA LEU A 315 -8.52 7.64 -8.45
C LEU A 315 -8.66 9.13 -8.77
N ASN A 316 -7.58 9.90 -8.59
CA ASN A 316 -7.56 11.32 -8.87
C ASN A 316 -7.87 11.64 -10.35
N SER A 317 -7.29 10.91 -11.31
CA SER A 317 -7.48 11.18 -12.75
C SER A 317 -8.76 10.56 -13.36
N TRP A 318 -9.27 9.44 -12.84
CA TRP A 318 -10.40 8.70 -13.46
C TRP A 318 -11.70 8.70 -12.64
N GLU A 319 -11.62 8.77 -11.30
CA GLU A 319 -12.80 8.76 -10.41
C GLU A 319 -13.09 10.12 -9.73
N GLY A 320 -12.19 11.09 -9.88
CA GLY A 320 -12.25 12.40 -9.23
C GLY A 320 -11.46 12.48 -7.92
N THR A 321 -11.44 13.65 -7.30
CA THR A 321 -10.69 13.86 -6.06
C THR A 321 -11.29 13.09 -4.89
N GLU A 322 -10.54 12.94 -3.80
CA GLU A 322 -11.08 12.45 -2.53
C GLU A 322 -12.28 13.29 -2.05
N PHE A 323 -12.35 14.58 -2.37
CA PHE A 323 -13.49 15.44 -2.03
C PHE A 323 -14.73 15.09 -2.88
N ASP A 324 -14.57 14.86 -4.19
CA ASP A 324 -15.65 14.41 -5.10
C ASP A 324 -16.16 13.00 -4.76
N ARG A 325 -15.31 12.18 -4.15
CA ARG A 325 -15.60 10.77 -3.85
C ARG A 325 -16.10 10.54 -2.42
N LEU A 326 -15.58 11.27 -1.44
CA LEU A 326 -15.82 11.05 0.00
C LEU A 326 -16.47 12.24 0.72
N GLY A 327 -16.51 13.43 0.11
CA GLY A 327 -17.14 14.63 0.67
C GLY A 327 -16.56 15.02 2.04
N ASP A 328 -17.43 15.41 2.97
CA ASP A 328 -17.04 15.78 4.34
C ASP A 328 -16.35 14.64 5.12
N GLY A 329 -16.50 13.38 4.67
CA GLY A 329 -15.87 12.22 5.27
C GLY A 329 -14.36 12.07 5.02
N VAL A 330 -13.73 12.91 4.17
CA VAL A 330 -12.31 12.79 3.76
C VAL A 330 -11.36 12.60 4.96
N ARG A 331 -11.44 13.44 6.01
CA ARG A 331 -10.55 13.31 7.18
C ARG A 331 -10.82 12.04 7.98
N THR A 332 -12.08 11.61 8.06
CA THR A 332 -12.53 10.43 8.80
C THR A 332 -12.08 9.13 8.14
N PHE A 333 -12.12 9.10 6.80
CA PHE A 333 -11.55 7.99 6.03
C PHE A 333 -10.02 8.01 6.03
N ALA A 334 -9.36 9.18 6.06
CA ALA A 334 -7.91 9.24 6.30
C ALA A 334 -7.54 8.66 7.68
N ILE A 335 -8.28 8.96 8.74
CA ILE A 335 -8.07 8.34 10.07
C ILE A 335 -8.21 6.81 9.98
N LEU A 336 -9.24 6.32 9.28
CA LEU A 336 -9.47 4.89 9.07
C LEU A 336 -8.28 4.23 8.35
N THR A 337 -7.77 4.79 7.24
CA THR A 337 -6.65 4.20 6.49
C THR A 337 -5.36 4.12 7.29
N TYR A 338 -5.11 5.07 8.19
CA TYR A 338 -3.93 5.10 9.07
C TYR A 338 -4.02 4.16 10.28
N THR A 339 -5.23 3.80 10.71
CA THR A 339 -5.45 3.04 11.97
C THR A 339 -5.83 1.58 11.78
N LEU A 340 -6.36 1.21 10.60
CA LEU A 340 -6.51 -0.19 10.18
C LEU A 340 -5.14 -0.90 10.04
N LYS A 341 -5.16 -2.22 9.87
CA LYS A 341 -3.96 -3.00 9.50
C LYS A 341 -3.46 -2.56 8.12
N GLY A 342 -2.14 -2.52 7.91
CA GLY A 342 -1.52 -2.13 6.64
C GLY A 342 -0.70 -0.84 6.71
N MET A 343 -0.51 -0.21 5.56
CA MET A 343 0.31 0.99 5.37
C MET A 343 -0.50 2.10 4.67
N PRO A 344 -0.48 3.35 5.16
CA PRO A 344 -1.19 4.45 4.54
C PRO A 344 -0.40 5.08 3.38
N LEU A 345 -1.13 5.51 2.34
CA LEU A 345 -0.61 6.30 1.21
C LEU A 345 -1.04 7.78 1.30
N ILE A 346 -0.12 8.67 0.93
CA ILE A 346 -0.39 10.06 0.53
C ILE A 346 -0.05 10.23 -0.96
N TYR A 347 -0.93 10.84 -1.74
CA TYR A 347 -0.69 11.20 -3.14
C TYR A 347 -0.27 12.67 -3.28
N THR A 348 0.48 12.98 -4.35
CA THR A 348 0.94 14.33 -4.69
C THR A 348 -0.19 15.37 -4.63
N GLY A 349 -0.10 16.33 -3.71
CA GLY A 349 -1.06 17.44 -3.54
C GLY A 349 -2.17 17.17 -2.52
N GLN A 350 -2.36 15.93 -2.07
CA GLN A 350 -3.30 15.57 -1.02
C GLN A 350 -2.94 16.23 0.33
N GLU A 351 -1.64 16.36 0.62
CA GLU A 351 -1.15 16.96 1.87
C GLU A 351 -1.41 18.47 1.96
N VAL A 352 -1.65 19.14 0.83
CA VAL A 352 -2.10 20.55 0.80
C VAL A 352 -3.60 20.67 0.51
N GLY A 353 -4.33 19.55 0.42
CA GLY A 353 -5.77 19.53 0.15
C GLY A 353 -6.14 20.03 -1.25
N MET A 354 -5.34 19.69 -2.27
CA MET A 354 -5.61 20.10 -3.65
C MET A 354 -6.89 19.45 -4.17
N ASN A 355 -8.01 20.18 -4.11
CA ASN A 355 -9.27 19.75 -4.69
C ASN A 355 -9.31 19.99 -6.22
N ARG A 356 -8.49 19.22 -6.95
CA ARG A 356 -8.53 19.15 -8.42
C ARG A 356 -7.88 17.86 -8.94
N ALA A 357 -8.49 17.23 -9.94
CA ALA A 357 -7.87 16.15 -10.70
C ALA A 357 -6.69 16.66 -11.55
N PHE A 358 -5.57 15.93 -11.58
CA PHE A 358 -4.50 16.17 -12.54
C PHE A 358 -4.86 15.63 -13.92
N LYS A 359 -4.50 16.38 -14.97
CA LYS A 359 -4.54 15.86 -16.35
C LYS A 359 -3.47 14.78 -16.52
N PHE A 360 -3.90 13.56 -16.82
CA PHE A 360 -2.99 12.42 -16.89
C PHE A 360 -1.98 12.49 -18.07
N PHE A 361 -2.47 12.81 -19.26
CA PHE A 361 -1.68 12.84 -20.52
C PHE A 361 -1.03 14.20 -20.85
N GLU A 362 -1.15 15.20 -19.97
CA GLU A 362 -0.76 16.60 -20.23
C GLU A 362 0.02 17.17 -19.04
N LYS A 363 0.80 18.23 -19.25
CA LYS A 363 1.36 18.99 -18.14
C LYS A 363 0.27 19.87 -17.53
N ASP A 364 0.20 19.86 -16.21
CA ASP A 364 -0.77 20.63 -15.43
C ASP A 364 -0.07 21.63 -14.50
N LYS A 365 -0.86 22.56 -13.92
CA LYS A 365 -0.37 23.49 -12.89
C LYS A 365 -0.02 22.69 -11.62
N ALA A 366 1.16 22.93 -11.07
CA ALA A 366 1.58 22.36 -9.80
C ALA A 366 0.64 22.78 -8.64
N PRO A 367 0.55 21.97 -7.56
CA PRO A 367 -0.11 22.36 -6.32
C PRO A 367 0.46 23.67 -5.75
N ASP A 368 -0.36 24.38 -4.96
CA ASP A 368 0.16 25.41 -4.07
C ASP A 368 0.74 24.73 -2.84
N TRP A 369 2.07 24.76 -2.71
CA TRP A 369 2.80 24.08 -1.63
C TRP A 369 2.76 24.83 -0.28
N THR A 370 1.99 25.92 -0.17
CA THR A 370 1.75 26.64 1.08
C THR A 370 1.13 25.72 2.12
N LYS A 371 1.88 25.48 3.21
CA LYS A 371 1.43 24.64 4.33
C LYS A 371 0.16 25.22 4.95
N ASN A 372 -0.86 24.38 5.09
CA ASN A 372 -2.17 24.72 5.62
C ASN A 372 -2.63 23.69 6.67
N GLU A 373 -3.90 23.75 7.08
CA GLU A 373 -4.45 22.81 8.06
C GLU A 373 -4.44 21.34 7.58
N THR A 374 -4.50 21.08 6.26
CA THR A 374 -4.39 19.73 5.69
C THR A 374 -2.97 19.20 5.85
N PHE A 375 -1.95 20.04 5.68
CA PHE A 375 -0.55 19.65 5.90
C PHE A 375 -0.31 19.33 7.38
N ALA A 376 -0.83 20.17 8.28
CA ALA A 376 -0.78 19.91 9.72
C ALA A 376 -1.52 18.62 10.11
N PHE A 377 -2.66 18.32 9.48
CA PHE A 377 -3.42 17.10 9.69
C PHE A 377 -2.65 15.85 9.25
N TYR A 378 -2.14 15.78 8.02
CA TYR A 378 -1.37 14.61 7.56
C TYR A 378 -0.05 14.44 8.32
N LYS A 379 0.64 15.53 8.64
CA LYS A 379 1.80 15.47 9.54
C LYS A 379 1.43 14.83 10.88
N LYS A 380 0.26 15.18 11.44
CA LYS A 380 -0.21 14.57 12.69
C LYS A 380 -0.59 13.09 12.54
N LEU A 381 -1.11 12.67 11.38
CA LEU A 381 -1.34 11.26 11.08
C LEU A 381 -0.03 10.46 10.94
N ASN A 382 1.00 11.07 10.37
CA ASN A 382 2.34 10.46 10.27
C ASN A 382 2.98 10.32 11.66
N GLU A 383 2.92 11.36 12.49
CA GLU A 383 3.30 11.30 13.91
C GLU A 383 2.55 10.18 14.66
N LEU A 384 1.24 9.97 14.38
CA LEU A 384 0.46 8.87 14.95
C LEU A 384 0.99 7.51 14.50
N LYS A 385 1.20 7.32 13.19
CA LYS A 385 1.72 6.07 12.62
C LYS A 385 3.10 5.73 13.16
N HIS A 386 3.99 6.71 13.29
CA HIS A 386 5.36 6.54 13.79
C HIS A 386 5.42 6.30 15.30
N SER A 387 4.64 7.03 16.10
CA SER A 387 4.71 6.97 17.57
C SER A 387 4.01 5.75 18.18
N GLN A 388 3.16 5.05 17.43
CA GLN A 388 2.32 3.97 17.96
C GLN A 388 2.70 2.59 17.39
N PRO A 389 3.47 1.76 18.12
CA PRO A 389 3.78 0.38 17.72
C PRO A 389 2.54 -0.45 17.38
N ALA A 390 1.40 -0.21 18.04
CA ALA A 390 0.16 -0.91 17.72
C ALA A 390 -0.36 -0.65 16.29
N LEU A 391 0.09 0.42 15.62
CA LEU A 391 -0.24 0.71 14.23
C LEU A 391 0.74 0.11 13.22
N ALA A 392 1.72 -0.69 13.65
CA ALA A 392 2.61 -1.39 12.74
C ALA A 392 1.85 -2.30 11.75
N ALA A 393 2.46 -2.52 10.58
CA ALA A 393 1.99 -3.38 9.52
C ALA A 393 2.44 -4.84 9.72
N GLY A 394 1.62 -5.78 9.24
CA GLY A 394 1.80 -7.21 9.45
C GLY A 394 1.74 -7.62 10.92
N ILE A 395 2.44 -8.69 11.29
CA ILE A 395 2.40 -9.35 12.61
C ILE A 395 3.02 -8.53 13.75
N LYS A 396 3.71 -7.43 13.44
CA LYS A 396 4.24 -6.50 14.45
C LYS A 396 3.15 -5.55 14.97
N GLY A 397 2.05 -5.39 14.23
CA GLY A 397 0.93 -4.54 14.60
C GLY A 397 0.13 -5.09 15.77
N GLY A 398 -0.62 -4.19 16.42
CA GLY A 398 -1.55 -4.57 17.46
C GLY A 398 -2.75 -5.34 16.92
N GLU A 399 -3.29 -6.25 17.74
CA GLU A 399 -4.54 -6.94 17.48
C GLU A 399 -5.68 -5.93 17.31
N MET A 400 -6.56 -6.16 16.34
CA MET A 400 -7.72 -5.29 16.11
C MET A 400 -8.93 -5.77 16.91
N VAL A 401 -9.31 -5.03 17.94
CA VAL A 401 -10.45 -5.33 18.83
C VAL A 401 -11.64 -4.42 18.47
N ARG A 402 -12.71 -5.01 17.96
CA ARG A 402 -13.93 -4.30 17.50
C ARG A 402 -14.96 -4.18 18.63
N TYR A 403 -15.36 -2.95 18.97
CA TYR A 403 -16.40 -2.66 19.97
C TYR A 403 -17.74 -2.40 19.28
N ILE A 404 -18.58 -3.44 19.18
CA ILE A 404 -19.81 -3.40 18.37
C ILE A 404 -20.84 -2.44 18.98
N THR A 405 -21.26 -1.45 18.19
CA THR A 405 -22.25 -0.43 18.52
C THR A 405 -23.67 -0.81 18.11
N GLU A 406 -24.67 -0.15 18.69
CA GLU A 406 -26.06 -0.20 18.20
C GLU A 406 -26.22 0.59 16.89
N SER A 407 -25.54 1.74 16.77
CA SER A 407 -25.53 2.51 15.52
C SER A 407 -24.78 1.75 14.41
N PRO A 408 -25.40 1.57 13.22
CA PRO A 408 -24.76 0.97 12.06
C PRO A 408 -23.71 1.89 11.40
N ASN A 409 -23.71 3.18 11.77
CA ASN A 409 -22.80 4.19 11.22
C ASN A 409 -21.62 4.49 12.15
N ALA A 410 -21.60 3.92 13.36
CA ALA A 410 -20.48 4.09 14.30
C ALA A 410 -19.47 2.93 14.13
N TYR A 411 -18.21 3.28 13.87
CA TYR A 411 -17.11 2.31 13.84
C TYR A 411 -16.14 2.61 14.97
N VAL A 412 -16.10 1.70 15.95
CA VAL A 412 -15.28 1.82 17.16
C VAL A 412 -14.43 0.57 17.32
N PHE A 413 -13.11 0.76 17.34
CA PHE A 413 -12.15 -0.34 17.47
C PHE A 413 -10.87 0.13 18.15
N ALA A 414 -10.07 -0.80 18.64
CA ALA A 414 -8.71 -0.54 19.10
C ALA A 414 -7.70 -1.40 18.35
N ARG A 415 -6.48 -0.88 18.18
CA ARG A 415 -5.28 -1.66 17.85
C ARG A 415 -4.50 -1.84 19.15
N LYS A 416 -4.27 -3.09 19.58
CA LYS A 416 -3.72 -3.39 20.91
C LYS A 416 -2.41 -4.18 20.88
N LEU A 417 -1.42 -3.65 21.58
CA LEU A 417 -0.24 -4.36 22.08
C LEU A 417 -0.16 -4.17 23.60
N PRO A 418 0.59 -5.00 24.34
CA PRO A 418 0.79 -4.80 25.79
C PRO A 418 1.39 -3.44 26.17
N SER A 419 2.10 -2.78 25.24
CA SER A 419 2.82 -1.52 25.45
C SER A 419 2.32 -0.33 24.62
N SER A 420 1.22 -0.48 23.89
CA SER A 420 0.62 0.57 23.05
C SER A 420 -0.81 0.17 22.70
N GLU A 421 -1.80 1.02 22.96
CA GLU A 421 -3.17 0.84 22.46
C GLU A 421 -3.69 2.12 21.81
N VAL A 422 -4.09 2.01 20.55
CA VAL A 422 -4.76 3.09 19.80
C VAL A 422 -6.24 2.76 19.68
N LEU A 423 -7.08 3.54 20.36
CA LEU A 423 -8.54 3.41 20.36
C LEU A 423 -9.16 4.47 19.44
N VAL A 424 -9.99 4.04 18.50
CA VAL A 424 -10.53 4.87 17.41
C VAL A 424 -12.04 4.83 17.45
N TYR A 425 -12.66 6.01 17.34
CA TYR A 425 -14.10 6.21 17.18
C TYR A 425 -14.33 6.98 15.88
N LEU A 426 -15.21 6.48 15.02
CA LEU A 426 -15.60 7.12 13.76
C LEU A 426 -17.12 7.16 13.63
N ASN A 427 -17.67 8.32 13.27
CA ASN A 427 -18.98 8.40 12.64
C ASN A 427 -18.79 8.35 11.12
N LEU A 428 -19.35 7.32 10.50
CA LEU A 428 -19.28 7.06 9.06
C LEU A 428 -20.56 7.53 8.36
N SER A 429 -21.12 8.65 8.80
CA SER A 429 -22.31 9.24 8.22
C SER A 429 -22.43 10.74 8.44
N LYS A 430 -23.29 11.36 7.62
CA LYS A 430 -23.62 12.79 7.67
C LYS A 430 -24.49 13.21 8.87
N ASP A 431 -25.03 12.25 9.61
CA ASP A 431 -25.97 12.49 10.72
C ASP A 431 -25.26 12.17 12.06
N PRO A 432 -25.49 12.91 13.16
CA PRO A 432 -24.91 12.60 14.46
C PRO A 432 -25.32 11.20 14.96
N VAL A 433 -24.41 10.52 15.67
CA VAL A 433 -24.65 9.17 16.22
C VAL A 433 -24.49 9.13 17.73
N ASN A 434 -25.39 8.40 18.41
CA ASN A 434 -25.25 8.04 19.80
C ASN A 434 -24.45 6.74 19.94
N LEU A 435 -23.54 6.67 20.90
CA LEU A 435 -22.64 5.54 21.15
C LEU A 435 -23.15 4.67 22.30
N SER A 436 -24.01 3.72 21.97
CA SER A 436 -24.33 2.55 22.80
C SER A 436 -23.71 1.29 22.20
N PHE A 437 -23.35 0.32 23.06
CA PHE A 437 -22.58 -0.88 22.69
C PHE A 437 -23.36 -2.15 23.01
N LYS A 438 -23.29 -3.14 22.11
CA LYS A 438 -24.07 -4.40 22.20
C LYS A 438 -23.55 -5.40 23.23
N LYS A 439 -22.27 -5.32 23.59
CA LYS A 439 -21.58 -6.28 24.48
C LYS A 439 -20.56 -5.59 25.37
N GLU A 440 -19.44 -5.17 24.78
CA GLU A 440 -18.31 -4.59 25.49
C GLU A 440 -18.13 -3.12 25.13
N THR A 441 -17.80 -2.32 26.15
CA THR A 441 -17.41 -0.92 26.00
C THR A 441 -15.90 -0.78 26.13
N PRO A 442 -15.25 0.17 25.42
CA PRO A 442 -13.89 0.56 25.72
C PRO A 442 -13.79 1.11 27.15
N LYS A 443 -12.73 0.75 27.88
CA LYS A 443 -12.49 1.13 29.28
C LYS A 443 -11.02 1.52 29.48
N GLY A 444 -10.76 2.33 30.50
CA GLY A 444 -9.43 2.84 30.85
C GLY A 444 -9.31 4.35 30.65
N GLU A 445 -8.20 4.91 31.12
CA GLU A 445 -7.81 6.30 30.81
C GLU A 445 -7.08 6.34 29.47
N TYR A 446 -7.38 7.35 28.66
CA TYR A 446 -6.72 7.58 27.38
C TYR A 446 -6.40 9.06 27.19
N THR A 447 -5.40 9.34 26.36
CA THR A 447 -5.10 10.69 25.88
C THR A 447 -5.62 10.84 24.46
N ASN A 448 -6.40 11.87 24.17
CA ASN A 448 -6.79 12.21 22.80
C ASN A 448 -5.54 12.66 22.04
N PHE A 449 -5.19 11.96 20.96
CA PHE A 449 -3.93 12.15 20.25
C PHE A 449 -3.79 13.53 19.58
N PHE A 450 -4.92 14.13 19.17
CA PHE A 450 -4.93 15.43 18.50
C PHE A 450 -4.88 16.60 19.48
N THR A 451 -5.52 16.48 20.65
CA THR A 451 -5.55 17.55 21.66
C THR A 451 -4.44 17.45 22.71
N GLY A 452 -3.83 16.26 22.85
CA GLY A 452 -2.86 15.95 23.90
C GLY A 452 -3.45 15.87 25.31
N LYS A 453 -4.78 15.85 25.45
CA LYS A 453 -5.48 15.90 26.74
C LYS A 453 -6.05 14.53 27.11
N LYS A 454 -6.03 14.22 28.41
CA LYS A 454 -6.90 13.18 28.97
C LYS A 454 -8.34 13.66 28.87
N GLU A 455 -9.18 12.89 28.21
CA GLU A 455 -10.58 13.22 27.94
C GLU A 455 -11.46 11.99 28.22
N SER A 456 -12.68 12.21 28.70
CA SER A 456 -13.67 11.13 28.81
C SER A 456 -13.99 10.58 27.42
N LEU A 457 -14.20 9.27 27.34
CA LEU A 457 -14.62 8.61 26.10
C LEU A 457 -16.00 9.13 25.65
N PRO A 458 -16.22 9.32 24.34
CA PRO A 458 -17.42 9.97 23.84
C PRO A 458 -18.66 9.08 23.97
N THR A 459 -19.79 9.69 24.30
CA THR A 459 -21.13 9.07 24.25
C THR A 459 -21.91 9.42 22.98
N THR A 460 -21.45 10.40 22.21
CA THR A 460 -21.99 10.82 20.92
C THR A 460 -20.84 11.22 19.98
N LEU A 461 -21.12 11.22 18.68
CA LEU A 461 -20.23 11.80 17.66
C LEU A 461 -21.08 12.67 16.72
N ALA A 462 -20.57 13.85 16.39
CA ALA A 462 -21.15 14.70 15.35
C ALA A 462 -21.01 14.09 13.95
N SER A 463 -21.65 14.71 12.95
CA SER A 463 -21.51 14.35 11.53
C SER A 463 -20.05 14.16 11.13
N TRP A 464 -19.72 13.00 10.57
CA TRP A 464 -18.36 12.58 10.19
C TRP A 464 -17.28 12.69 11.30
N GLU A 465 -17.62 12.90 12.57
CA GLU A 465 -16.63 13.11 13.62
C GLU A 465 -15.79 11.85 13.89
N TYR A 466 -14.50 12.06 14.13
CA TYR A 466 -13.58 11.05 14.62
C TYR A 466 -12.97 11.47 15.96
N LYS A 467 -12.65 10.48 16.81
CA LYS A 467 -11.74 10.64 17.95
C LYS A 467 -10.68 9.54 17.90
N VAL A 468 -9.43 9.90 18.13
CA VAL A 468 -8.32 8.95 18.25
C VAL A 468 -7.66 9.13 19.61
N TYR A 469 -7.54 8.03 20.32
CA TYR A 469 -7.09 7.92 21.69
C TYR A 469 -5.87 7.00 21.76
N VAL A 470 -4.87 7.36 22.56
CA VAL A 470 -3.66 6.55 22.79
C VAL A 470 -3.42 6.34 24.29
N LYS A 471 -2.78 5.22 24.62
CA LYS A 471 -2.20 4.91 25.93
C LYS A 471 -1.03 3.94 25.79
#